data_AF-A0A8J7MGM9-F1
#
_entry.id   AF-A0A8J7MGM9-F1
#
_cell.length_a   1.000
_cell.length_b   1.000
_cell.length_c   1.000
_cell.angle_alpha   90.00
_cell.angle_beta   90.00
_cell.angle_gamma   90.00
#
_symmetry.space_group_name_H-M   'P 1'
#
loop_
_entity.id
_entity.type
_entity.pdbx_description
1 polymer ?
#
loop_
_entity_poly.entity_id
_entity_poly.type
_entity_poly.pdbx_seq_one_letter_code
_entity_poly.pdbx_strand_id
1 'polypeptide(L)'
;MTPALTSPGSQLYEEQKMLADYLAFHYAPASRYMPWSSQLEPFLNFPHRTAQLAEQFCPSPERTLDLGCSVGRATFELSNFSQHVTGIDFSHAFIHAAQQIQQLGKLSYNESLSPHSSSEEIAHMPAGANPERITFSQGDALDLPTNIGKFDLIHASNLLCRLPKPAEFLQSLSQLTNTNGTVLLATPFSWLENYTPRENWPSYDSWQWLQDQLKPNFQLVHQADEPFMIRQHQRKYQWVVSKISIWQKR
;
A
#
# COMPACT_ATOMS: atom_id res chain seq x y z
N MET A 1 8.74 -4.75 33.33
CA MET A 1 9.54 -3.65 32.74
C MET A 1 8.56 -2.60 32.27
N THR A 2 8.52 -1.45 32.92
CA THR A 2 7.66 -0.32 32.59
C THR A 2 7.97 0.17 31.18
N PRO A 3 6.99 0.48 30.31
CA PRO A 3 7.29 1.07 29.01
C PRO A 3 7.85 2.47 29.27
N ALA A 4 9.02 2.76 28.69
CA ALA A 4 9.56 4.11 28.72
C ALA A 4 8.56 5.05 28.04
N LEU A 5 8.14 6.09 28.75
CA LEU A 5 7.35 7.19 28.21
C LEU A 5 8.18 7.84 27.08
N THR A 6 7.84 7.53 25.83
CA THR A 6 8.37 8.22 24.65
C THR A 6 7.95 9.68 24.73
N SER A 7 8.91 10.60 24.61
CA SER A 7 8.61 12.03 24.69
C SER A 7 7.77 12.45 23.46
N PRO A 8 6.85 13.42 23.59
CA PRO A 8 6.02 13.88 22.46
C PRO A 8 6.84 14.29 21.22
N GLY A 9 8.06 14.82 21.43
CA GLY A 9 8.98 15.15 20.35
C GLY A 9 9.57 13.94 19.62
N SER A 10 9.77 12.81 20.30
CA SER A 10 10.25 11.57 19.67
C SER A 10 9.21 10.94 18.76
N GLN A 11 7.93 10.98 19.16
CA GLN A 11 6.82 10.43 18.38
C GLN A 11 6.58 11.24 17.08
N LEU A 12 6.58 12.58 17.19
CA LEU A 12 6.48 13.46 16.02
C LEU A 12 7.65 13.25 15.04
N TYR A 13 8.86 13.04 15.55
CA TYR A 13 10.03 12.76 14.72
C TYR A 13 9.90 11.41 14.01
N GLU A 14 9.46 10.36 14.70
CA GLU A 14 9.23 9.04 14.11
C GLU A 14 8.15 9.07 13.03
N GLU A 15 7.06 9.81 13.25
CA GLU A 15 5.99 10.01 12.27
C GLU A 15 6.50 10.75 11.01
N GLN A 16 7.27 11.82 11.19
CA GLN A 16 7.87 12.57 10.07
C GLN A 16 8.86 11.71 9.29
N LYS A 17 9.71 10.95 9.99
CA LYS A 17 10.65 10.03 9.36
C LYS A 17 9.90 8.94 8.58
N MET A 18 8.86 8.36 9.18
CA MET A 18 8.05 7.34 8.53
C MET A 18 7.41 7.89 7.24
N LEU A 19 6.82 9.08 7.29
CA LEU A 19 6.27 9.73 6.10
C LEU A 19 7.33 9.92 5.00
N ALA A 20 8.51 10.42 5.36
CA ALA A 20 9.61 10.59 4.40
C ALA A 20 10.07 9.26 3.80
N ASP A 21 10.21 8.21 4.61
CA ASP A 21 10.59 6.87 4.15
C ASP A 21 9.55 6.30 3.16
N TYR A 22 8.25 6.51 3.40
CA TYR A 22 7.18 6.08 2.49
C TYR A 22 7.12 6.93 1.21
N LEU A 23 7.30 8.25 1.30
CA LEU A 23 7.40 9.11 0.12
C LEU A 23 8.59 8.71 -0.76
N ALA A 24 9.75 8.43 -0.15
CA ALA A 24 10.90 7.92 -0.87
C ALA A 24 10.59 6.55 -1.50
N PHE A 25 10.04 5.60 -0.72
CA PHE A 25 9.66 4.27 -1.20
C PHE A 25 8.74 4.33 -2.44
N HIS A 26 7.80 5.27 -2.45
CA HIS A 26 6.76 5.35 -3.47
C HIS A 26 7.08 6.27 -4.66
N TYR A 27 7.94 7.29 -4.48
CA TYR A 27 8.13 8.35 -5.48
C TYR A 27 9.59 8.61 -5.88
N ALA A 28 10.58 8.13 -5.12
CA ALA A 28 11.96 8.40 -5.48
C ALA A 28 12.34 7.71 -6.81
N PRO A 29 13.09 8.38 -7.69
CA PRO A 29 13.51 7.77 -8.95
C PRO A 29 14.55 6.66 -8.71
N ALA A 30 14.62 5.73 -9.67
CA ALA A 30 15.55 4.60 -9.69
C ALA A 30 17.00 4.97 -9.32
N SER A 31 17.48 6.08 -9.90
CA SER A 31 18.84 6.59 -9.71
C SER A 31 19.21 6.88 -8.25
N ARG A 32 18.22 7.12 -7.38
CA ARG A 32 18.46 7.38 -5.96
C ARG A 32 18.54 6.13 -5.11
N TYR A 33 18.00 5.00 -5.55
CA TYR A 33 17.99 3.77 -4.74
C TYR A 33 19.37 3.15 -4.63
N MET A 34 20.02 2.83 -5.75
CA MET A 34 21.34 2.21 -5.73
C MET A 34 22.22 2.84 -6.80
N PRO A 35 22.86 4.00 -6.51
CA PRO A 35 23.69 4.71 -7.49
C PRO A 35 24.90 3.90 -7.99
N TRP A 36 25.23 2.79 -7.33
CA TRP A 36 26.29 1.86 -7.70
C TRP A 36 25.82 0.62 -8.50
N SER A 37 24.53 0.49 -8.81
CA SER A 37 23.99 -0.65 -9.55
C SER A 37 23.04 -0.21 -10.66
N SER A 38 23.18 -0.80 -11.85
CA SER A 38 22.29 -0.57 -12.99
C SER A 38 21.15 -1.59 -13.11
N GLN A 39 21.12 -2.65 -12.28
CA GLN A 39 20.13 -3.73 -12.36
C GLN A 39 19.08 -3.61 -11.26
N LEU A 40 18.23 -2.57 -11.36
CA LEU A 40 17.27 -2.23 -10.30
C LEU A 40 15.81 -2.38 -10.72
N GLU A 41 15.53 -2.48 -12.01
CA GLU A 41 14.17 -2.46 -12.56
C GLU A 41 13.17 -3.35 -11.81
N PRO A 42 13.46 -4.62 -11.46
CA PRO A 42 12.48 -5.46 -10.78
C PRO A 42 12.22 -5.06 -9.32
N PHE A 43 13.02 -4.17 -8.71
CA PHE A 43 12.89 -3.79 -7.30
C PHE A 43 12.23 -2.42 -7.09
N LEU A 44 12.00 -1.69 -8.19
CA LEU A 44 11.53 -0.31 -8.18
C LEU A 44 10.04 -0.25 -8.54
N ASN A 45 9.45 0.93 -8.33
CA ASN A 45 8.09 1.26 -8.78
C ASN A 45 7.05 0.21 -8.35
N PHE A 46 7.22 -0.42 -7.19
CA PHE A 46 6.35 -1.50 -6.73
C PHE A 46 4.85 -1.11 -6.73
N PRO A 47 4.43 0.07 -6.23
CA PRO A 47 3.03 0.49 -6.31
C PRO A 47 2.49 0.64 -7.74
N HIS A 48 3.34 1.07 -8.69
CA HIS A 48 2.96 1.17 -10.10
C HIS A 48 2.82 -0.21 -10.74
N ARG A 49 3.77 -1.13 -10.47
CA ARG A 49 3.71 -2.49 -11.00
C ARG A 49 2.50 -3.27 -10.48
N THR A 50 2.12 -3.09 -9.21
CA THR A 50 0.89 -3.71 -8.67
C THR A 50 -0.37 -3.11 -9.30
N ALA A 51 -0.41 -1.80 -9.56
CA ALA A 51 -1.53 -1.15 -10.25
C ALA A 51 -1.65 -1.60 -11.72
N GLN A 52 -0.53 -1.69 -12.45
CA GLN A 52 -0.50 -2.22 -13.82
C GLN A 52 -0.96 -3.66 -13.89
N LEU A 53 -0.58 -4.48 -12.91
CA LEU A 53 -1.08 -5.85 -12.85
C LEU A 53 -2.59 -5.87 -12.57
N ALA A 54 -3.11 -4.99 -11.71
CA ALA A 54 -4.56 -4.87 -11.50
C ALA A 54 -5.32 -4.52 -12.79
N GLU A 55 -4.79 -3.59 -13.60
CA GLU A 55 -5.36 -3.19 -14.89
C GLU A 55 -5.54 -4.37 -15.85
N GLN A 56 -4.59 -5.32 -15.88
CA GLN A 56 -4.68 -6.50 -16.77
C GLN A 56 -5.89 -7.39 -16.47
N PHE A 57 -6.37 -7.41 -15.22
CA PHE A 57 -7.50 -8.23 -14.79
C PHE A 57 -8.79 -7.44 -14.64
N CYS A 58 -8.70 -6.12 -14.50
CA CYS A 58 -9.84 -5.21 -14.44
C CYS A 58 -9.47 -3.88 -15.15
N PRO A 59 -9.57 -3.82 -16.50
CA PRO A 59 -9.02 -2.70 -17.28
C PRO A 59 -9.88 -1.44 -17.30
N SER A 60 -11.12 -1.49 -16.82
CA SER A 60 -12.02 -0.32 -16.80
C SER A 60 -13.05 -0.40 -15.66
N PRO A 61 -12.61 -0.50 -14.39
CA PRO A 61 -13.52 -0.50 -13.26
C PRO A 61 -14.24 0.85 -13.18
N GLU A 62 -15.53 0.82 -12.87
CA GLU A 62 -16.28 2.03 -12.57
C GLU A 62 -15.85 2.57 -11.20
N ARG A 63 -15.67 1.66 -10.23
CA ARG A 63 -15.26 2.00 -8.87
C ARG A 63 -14.10 1.12 -8.41
N THR A 64 -13.00 1.76 -8.03
CA THR A 64 -11.83 1.12 -7.42
C THR A 64 -11.65 1.58 -5.97
N LEU A 65 -11.34 0.64 -5.09
CA LEU A 65 -10.90 0.90 -3.72
C LEU A 65 -9.41 0.55 -3.59
N ASP A 66 -8.58 1.53 -3.24
CA ASP A 66 -7.20 1.32 -2.82
C ASP A 66 -7.13 1.41 -1.29
N LEU A 67 -7.09 0.26 -0.62
CA LEU A 67 -7.19 0.16 0.82
C LEU A 67 -5.81 -0.08 1.43
N GLY A 68 -5.43 0.77 2.39
CA GLY A 68 -4.03 0.93 2.80
C GLY A 68 -3.23 1.68 1.75
N CYS A 69 -3.79 2.75 1.17
CA CYS A 69 -3.20 3.46 0.04
C CYS A 69 -1.91 4.22 0.37
N SER A 70 -1.55 4.33 1.66
CA SER A 70 -0.38 5.06 2.14
C SER A 70 -0.35 6.48 1.56
N VAL A 71 0.80 6.89 1.01
CA VAL A 71 1.02 8.21 0.40
C VAL A 71 0.42 8.34 -1.01
N GLY A 72 -0.43 7.40 -1.43
CA GLY A 72 -1.33 7.53 -2.59
C GLY A 72 -0.77 7.11 -3.94
N ARG A 73 0.48 6.63 -4.02
CA ARG A 73 1.12 6.30 -5.31
C ARG A 73 0.30 5.33 -6.16
N ALA A 74 -0.11 4.18 -5.60
CA ALA A 74 -0.93 3.22 -6.35
C ALA A 74 -2.28 3.83 -6.73
N THR A 75 -2.93 4.59 -5.84
CA THR A 75 -4.18 5.31 -6.12
C THR A 75 -4.09 6.21 -7.35
N PHE A 76 -2.98 6.96 -7.51
CA PHE A 76 -2.75 7.77 -8.70
C PHE A 76 -2.61 6.92 -9.97
N GLU A 77 -1.90 5.79 -9.90
CA GLU A 77 -1.73 4.88 -11.04
C GLU A 77 -3.06 4.22 -11.43
N LEU A 78 -3.88 3.84 -10.44
CA LEU A 78 -5.22 3.27 -10.63
C LEU A 78 -6.19 4.26 -11.30
N SER A 79 -5.98 5.58 -11.13
CA SER A 79 -6.82 6.61 -11.75
C SER A 79 -6.65 6.70 -13.28
N ASN A 80 -5.62 6.07 -13.84
CA ASN A 80 -5.40 6.02 -15.29
C ASN A 80 -6.51 5.24 -16.02
N PHE A 81 -7.05 4.20 -15.38
CA PHE A 81 -7.99 3.27 -16.01
C PHE A 81 -9.31 3.11 -15.24
N SER A 82 -9.36 3.49 -13.96
CA SER A 82 -10.60 3.53 -13.18
C SER A 82 -11.37 4.83 -13.41
N GLN A 83 -12.71 4.77 -13.40
CA GLN A 83 -13.55 5.97 -13.47
C GLN A 83 -13.56 6.74 -12.14
N HIS A 84 -13.56 6.01 -11.01
CA HIS A 84 -13.43 6.59 -9.67
C HIS A 84 -12.50 5.73 -8.82
N VAL A 85 -11.60 6.35 -8.06
CA VAL A 85 -10.71 5.66 -7.12
C VAL A 85 -10.89 6.26 -5.72
N THR A 86 -11.21 5.43 -4.75
CA THR A 86 -11.21 5.80 -3.33
C THR A 86 -9.95 5.26 -2.69
N GLY A 87 -9.08 6.14 -2.21
CA GLY A 87 -7.87 5.78 -1.47
C GLY A 87 -8.08 5.96 0.03
N ILE A 88 -7.93 4.89 0.80
CA ILE A 88 -8.11 4.91 2.26
C ILE A 88 -6.85 4.41 2.95
N ASP A 89 -6.42 5.15 3.97
CA ASP A 89 -5.33 4.75 4.86
C ASP A 89 -5.65 5.18 6.30
N PHE A 90 -5.13 4.44 7.26
CA PHE A 90 -5.31 4.75 8.68
C PHE A 90 -4.56 6.02 9.09
N SER A 91 -3.42 6.30 8.46
CA SER A 91 -2.54 7.41 8.80
C SER A 91 -3.05 8.73 8.23
N HIS A 92 -3.40 9.66 9.12
CA HIS A 92 -3.76 11.04 8.74
C HIS A 92 -2.59 11.72 8.00
N ALA A 93 -1.35 11.49 8.42
CA ALA A 93 -0.18 12.10 7.78
C ALA A 93 0.01 11.62 6.32
N PHE A 94 -0.25 10.34 6.06
CA PHE A 94 -0.14 9.78 4.70
C PHE A 94 -1.24 10.30 3.79
N ILE A 95 -2.49 10.31 4.26
CA ILE A 95 -3.62 10.86 3.50
C ILE A 95 -3.43 12.35 3.23
N HIS A 96 -2.99 13.12 4.22
CA HIS A 96 -2.68 14.53 4.02
C HIS A 96 -1.60 14.72 2.95
N ALA A 97 -0.52 13.93 2.98
CA ALA A 97 0.52 13.98 1.95
C ALA A 97 -0.03 13.64 0.55
N ALA A 98 -0.85 12.60 0.43
CA ALA A 98 -1.49 12.21 -0.82
C ALA A 98 -2.40 13.33 -1.37
N GLN A 99 -3.19 13.97 -0.50
CA GLN A 99 -4.03 15.11 -0.86
C GLN A 99 -3.21 16.34 -1.29
N GLN A 100 -2.07 16.61 -0.65
CA GLN A 100 -1.17 17.68 -1.09
C GLN A 100 -0.59 17.40 -2.48
N ILE A 101 -0.16 16.16 -2.76
CA ILE A 101 0.30 15.75 -4.09
C ILE A 101 -0.84 15.88 -5.12
N GLN A 102 -2.06 15.50 -4.75
CA GLN A 102 -3.24 15.61 -5.61
C GLN A 102 -3.57 17.07 -5.98
N GLN A 103 -3.51 17.98 -5.00
CA GLN A 103 -3.87 19.40 -5.19
C GLN A 103 -2.78 20.21 -5.88
N LEU A 104 -1.51 19.97 -5.53
CA LEU A 104 -0.38 20.79 -5.97
C LEU A 104 0.45 20.13 -7.08
N GLY A 105 0.16 18.86 -7.40
CA GLY A 105 0.94 18.03 -8.32
C GLY A 105 2.28 17.55 -7.74
N LYS A 106 2.65 17.98 -6.52
CA LYS A 106 3.91 17.62 -5.86
C LYS A 106 3.88 17.90 -4.36
N LEU A 107 4.82 17.30 -3.63
CA LEU A 107 5.08 17.55 -2.22
C LEU A 107 6.58 17.52 -1.93
N SER A 108 7.12 18.57 -1.32
CA SER A 108 8.50 18.57 -0.80
C SER A 108 8.57 17.86 0.55
N TYR A 109 9.60 17.07 0.77
CA TYR A 109 9.87 16.38 2.04
C TYR A 109 11.37 16.29 2.30
N ASN A 110 11.75 16.17 3.57
CA ASN A 110 13.14 15.99 3.96
C ASN A 110 13.41 14.51 4.24
N GLU A 111 14.32 13.91 3.48
CA GLU A 111 14.77 12.54 3.69
C GLU A 111 16.08 12.54 4.47
N SER A 112 16.16 11.75 5.54
CA SER A 112 17.39 11.59 6.32
C SER A 112 17.89 10.15 6.25
N LEU A 113 18.93 9.95 5.45
CA LEU A 113 19.57 8.65 5.24
C LEU A 113 20.85 8.46 6.07
N SER A 114 21.23 9.45 6.88
CA SER A 114 22.28 9.37 7.89
C SER A 114 22.02 10.38 9.01
N PRO A 115 22.54 10.19 10.23
CA PRO A 115 22.24 11.06 11.38
C PRO A 115 22.60 12.54 11.21
N HIS A 116 23.49 12.87 10.27
CA HIS A 116 24.01 14.23 10.08
C HIS A 116 23.69 14.79 8.69
N SER A 117 22.83 14.12 7.91
CA SER A 117 22.47 14.57 6.56
C SER A 117 20.97 14.43 6.32
N SER A 118 20.36 15.52 5.87
CA SER A 118 19.02 15.53 5.27
C SER A 118 19.10 16.13 3.87
N SER A 119 18.39 15.56 2.91
CA SER A 119 18.19 16.17 1.59
C SER A 119 16.71 16.52 1.41
N GLU A 120 16.46 17.68 0.82
CA GLU A 120 15.12 18.03 0.36
C GLU A 120 14.83 17.29 -0.95
N GLU A 121 13.68 16.63 -1.00
CA GLU A 121 13.23 15.81 -2.10
C GLU A 121 11.81 16.18 -2.48
N ILE A 122 11.40 15.85 -3.71
CA ILE A 122 10.07 16.17 -4.21
C ILE A 122 9.39 14.89 -4.69
N ALA A 123 8.27 14.56 -4.07
CA ALA A 123 7.34 13.56 -4.58
C ALA A 123 6.46 14.21 -5.64
N HIS A 124 6.53 13.73 -6.88
CA HIS A 124 5.72 14.23 -7.99
C HIS A 124 4.50 13.33 -8.22
N MET A 125 3.36 13.93 -8.53
CA MET A 125 2.22 13.17 -9.03
C MET A 125 2.64 12.38 -10.28
N PRO A 126 2.31 11.08 -10.38
CA PRO A 126 2.69 10.26 -11.53
C PRO A 126 2.12 10.81 -12.83
N ALA A 127 2.87 10.67 -13.92
CA ALA A 127 2.40 11.07 -15.24
C ALA A 127 1.17 10.25 -15.65
N GLY A 128 0.18 10.91 -16.26
CA GLY A 128 -1.07 10.31 -16.70
C GLY A 128 -2.19 10.29 -15.65
N ALA A 129 -1.86 10.44 -14.36
CA ALA A 129 -2.84 10.38 -13.28
C ALA A 129 -3.95 11.43 -13.46
N ASN A 130 -5.18 11.05 -13.10
CA ASN A 130 -6.40 11.85 -13.21
C ASN A 130 -6.88 12.21 -11.79
N PRO A 131 -6.33 13.27 -11.17
CA PRO A 131 -6.60 13.61 -9.76
C PRO A 131 -8.07 13.88 -9.47
N GLU A 132 -8.85 14.34 -10.44
CA GLU A 132 -10.30 14.57 -10.31
C GLU A 132 -11.12 13.29 -10.14
N ARG A 133 -10.55 12.13 -10.48
CA ARG A 133 -11.18 10.82 -10.26
C ARG A 133 -10.89 10.22 -8.89
N ILE A 134 -10.04 10.87 -8.09
CA ILE A 134 -9.52 10.33 -6.85
C ILE A 134 -10.16 11.02 -5.64
N THR A 135 -10.59 10.22 -4.68
CA THR A 135 -10.97 10.68 -3.34
C THR A 135 -10.07 10.01 -2.32
N PHE A 136 -9.27 10.80 -1.60
CA PHE A 136 -8.50 10.33 -0.46
C PHE A 136 -9.24 10.61 0.84
N SER A 137 -9.30 9.62 1.72
CA SER A 137 -9.88 9.77 3.06
C SER A 137 -9.12 8.95 4.09
N GLN A 138 -8.99 9.48 5.31
CA GLN A 138 -8.51 8.71 6.44
C GLN A 138 -9.60 7.74 6.90
N GLY A 139 -9.23 6.50 7.22
CA GLY A 139 -10.17 5.49 7.71
C GLY A 139 -9.50 4.17 8.10
N ASP A 140 -10.22 3.36 8.88
CA ASP A 140 -9.79 2.02 9.27
C ASP A 140 -10.29 0.98 8.25
N ALA A 141 -9.39 0.13 7.75
CA ALA A 141 -9.73 -0.97 6.85
C ALA A 141 -10.66 -2.02 7.48
N LEU A 142 -10.75 -2.07 8.81
CA LEU A 142 -11.65 -2.94 9.56
C LEU A 142 -12.98 -2.27 9.94
N ASP A 143 -13.10 -0.96 9.76
CA ASP A 143 -14.30 -0.17 10.13
C ASP A 143 -14.61 0.87 9.03
N LEU A 144 -14.86 0.35 7.82
CA LEU A 144 -15.25 1.17 6.69
C LEU A 144 -16.72 1.62 6.79
N PRO A 145 -17.08 2.84 6.32
CA PRO A 145 -18.46 3.31 6.34
C PRO A 145 -19.42 2.34 5.65
N THR A 146 -20.56 2.06 6.26
CA THR A 146 -21.56 1.12 5.72
C THR A 146 -22.14 1.55 4.37
N ASN A 147 -22.08 2.85 4.05
CA ASN A 147 -22.51 3.43 2.78
C ASN A 147 -21.39 3.57 1.74
N ILE A 148 -20.18 3.03 1.99
CA ILE A 148 -19.05 3.09 1.04
C ILE A 148 -19.35 2.39 -0.30
N GLY A 149 -20.34 1.49 -0.30
CA GLY A 149 -20.80 0.78 -1.48
C GLY A 149 -19.88 -0.39 -1.84
N LYS A 150 -19.92 -0.78 -3.13
CA LYS A 150 -19.13 -1.87 -3.68
C LYS A 150 -18.19 -1.38 -4.77
N PHE A 151 -17.20 -2.22 -5.07
CA PHE A 151 -16.10 -1.91 -5.98
C PHE A 151 -15.92 -3.03 -7.00
N ASP A 152 -15.56 -2.64 -8.22
CA ASP A 152 -15.21 -3.56 -9.31
C ASP A 152 -13.76 -4.03 -9.16
N LEU A 153 -12.91 -3.19 -8.54
CA LEU A 153 -11.54 -3.49 -8.20
C LEU A 153 -11.24 -3.08 -6.75
N ILE A 154 -10.70 -3.99 -5.95
CA ILE A 154 -10.08 -3.68 -4.66
C ILE A 154 -8.59 -3.98 -4.78
N HIS A 155 -7.76 -2.97 -4.52
CA HIS A 155 -6.32 -3.09 -4.42
C HIS A 155 -5.92 -2.92 -2.96
N ALA A 156 -5.20 -3.89 -2.40
CA ALA A 156 -4.64 -3.79 -1.05
C ALA A 156 -3.21 -4.32 -1.05
N SER A 157 -2.25 -3.40 -1.00
CA SER A 157 -0.83 -3.71 -1.15
C SER A 157 -0.06 -3.49 0.14
N ASN A 158 0.64 -4.53 0.59
CA ASN A 158 1.37 -4.59 1.86
C ASN A 158 0.54 -4.24 3.11
N LEU A 159 -0.79 -4.36 3.02
CA LEU A 159 -1.73 -4.07 4.10
C LEU A 159 -1.99 -5.27 5.02
N LEU A 160 -2.24 -6.46 4.46
CA LEU A 160 -2.82 -7.59 5.20
C LEU A 160 -2.07 -7.93 6.51
N CYS A 161 -0.75 -8.03 6.44
CA CYS A 161 0.11 -8.34 7.60
C CYS A 161 0.42 -7.14 8.51
N ARG A 162 -0.30 -6.03 8.32
CA ARG A 162 -0.28 -4.82 9.14
C ARG A 162 -1.60 -4.56 9.86
N LEU A 163 -2.59 -5.44 9.66
CA LEU A 163 -3.89 -5.34 10.32
C LEU A 163 -3.91 -6.12 11.64
N PRO A 164 -4.60 -5.61 12.67
CA PRO A 164 -4.74 -6.34 13.93
C PRO A 164 -5.59 -7.61 13.76
N LYS A 165 -6.51 -7.61 12.80
CA LYS A 165 -7.45 -8.72 12.56
C LYS A 165 -7.55 -9.06 11.06
N PRO A 166 -6.53 -9.72 10.49
CA PRO A 166 -6.44 -9.95 9.06
C PRO A 166 -7.55 -10.88 8.53
N ALA A 167 -8.06 -11.80 9.35
CA ALA A 167 -9.18 -12.67 8.98
C ALA A 167 -10.50 -11.89 8.79
N GLU A 168 -10.81 -10.95 9.70
CA GLU A 168 -12.01 -10.10 9.60
C GLU A 168 -11.96 -9.23 8.33
N PHE A 169 -10.78 -8.69 8.01
CA PHE A 169 -10.53 -7.98 6.76
C PHE A 169 -10.80 -8.86 5.52
N LEU A 170 -10.24 -10.07 5.46
CA LEU A 170 -10.45 -10.95 4.30
C LEU A 170 -11.93 -11.33 4.12
N GLN A 171 -12.67 -11.49 5.22
CA GLN A 171 -14.11 -11.77 5.18
C GLN A 171 -14.91 -10.58 4.64
N SER A 172 -14.54 -9.34 5.01
CA SER A 172 -15.24 -8.13 4.58
C SER A 172 -15.11 -7.86 3.07
N LEU A 173 -14.02 -8.30 2.44
CA LEU A 173 -13.79 -8.13 0.99
C LEU A 173 -14.95 -8.67 0.14
N SER A 174 -15.55 -9.79 0.57
CA SER A 174 -16.71 -10.36 -0.12
C SER A 174 -17.92 -9.42 -0.16
N GLN A 175 -18.09 -8.57 0.85
CA GLN A 175 -19.19 -7.62 0.94
C GLN A 175 -18.91 -6.34 0.13
N LEU A 176 -17.63 -5.96 0.05
CA LEU A 176 -17.15 -4.77 -0.64
C LEU A 176 -16.96 -4.97 -2.15
N THR A 177 -16.87 -6.20 -2.64
CA THR A 177 -16.60 -6.48 -4.06
C THR A 177 -17.90 -6.74 -4.83
N ASN A 178 -18.04 -6.17 -6.03
CA ASN A 178 -19.12 -6.49 -6.96
C ASN A 178 -19.03 -7.93 -7.48
N THR A 179 -20.14 -8.49 -7.99
CA THR A 179 -20.08 -9.77 -8.72
C THR A 179 -19.15 -9.64 -9.91
N ASN A 180 -18.30 -10.64 -10.16
CA ASN A 180 -17.19 -10.59 -11.13
C ASN A 180 -16.10 -9.54 -10.85
N GLY A 181 -16.19 -8.82 -9.72
CA GLY A 181 -15.18 -7.87 -9.30
C GLY A 181 -13.86 -8.55 -8.91
N THR A 182 -12.80 -7.77 -8.94
CA THR A 182 -11.41 -8.22 -8.75
C THR A 182 -10.86 -7.71 -7.43
N VAL A 183 -10.12 -8.56 -6.72
CA VAL A 183 -9.33 -8.18 -5.54
C VAL A 183 -7.88 -8.53 -5.81
N LEU A 184 -7.00 -7.53 -5.79
CA LEU A 184 -5.55 -7.71 -5.79
C LEU A 184 -5.03 -7.55 -4.36
N LEU A 185 -4.38 -8.60 -3.86
CA LEU A 185 -3.63 -8.57 -2.62
C LEU A 185 -2.14 -8.71 -2.91
N ALA A 186 -1.34 -7.80 -2.36
CA ALA A 186 0.10 -7.94 -2.28
C ALA A 186 0.50 -8.07 -0.81
N THR A 187 1.13 -9.17 -0.41
CA THR A 187 1.56 -9.35 0.97
C THR A 187 2.84 -10.17 1.09
N PRO A 188 3.84 -9.70 1.86
CA PRO A 188 5.05 -10.48 2.13
C PRO A 188 4.87 -11.50 3.25
N PHE A 189 3.72 -11.54 3.93
CA PHE A 189 3.47 -12.36 5.13
C PHE A 189 4.50 -12.16 6.25
N SER A 190 5.08 -10.97 6.34
CA SER A 190 6.13 -10.64 7.31
C SER A 190 5.54 -10.26 8.68
N TRP A 191 4.59 -11.05 9.20
CA TRP A 191 3.81 -10.75 10.41
C TRP A 191 4.69 -10.20 11.54
N LEU A 192 4.27 -9.09 12.14
CA LEU A 192 4.94 -8.49 13.29
C LEU A 192 3.92 -8.17 14.38
N GLU A 193 4.28 -8.46 15.63
CA GLU A 193 3.38 -8.38 16.79
C GLU A 193 2.90 -6.96 17.10
N ASN A 194 3.68 -5.96 16.69
CA ASN A 194 3.32 -4.55 16.85
C ASN A 194 2.17 -4.12 15.93
N TYR A 195 1.81 -4.92 14.92
CA TYR A 195 0.67 -4.66 14.04
C TYR A 195 -0.43 -5.71 14.22
N THR A 196 -0.04 -6.99 14.21
CA THR A 196 -0.98 -8.12 14.30
C THR A 196 -0.68 -8.87 15.59
N PRO A 197 -1.59 -8.89 16.58
CA PRO A 197 -1.43 -9.73 17.77
C PRO A 197 -1.17 -11.19 17.39
N ARG A 198 -0.27 -11.87 18.12
CA ARG A 198 0.22 -13.21 17.75
C ARG A 198 -0.90 -14.25 17.67
N GLU A 199 -1.95 -14.09 18.46
CA GLU A 199 -3.16 -14.91 18.43
C GLU A 199 -3.94 -14.84 17.11
N ASN A 200 -3.75 -13.77 16.33
CA ASN A 200 -4.41 -13.55 15.04
C ASN A 200 -3.52 -13.94 13.84
N TRP A 201 -2.34 -14.52 14.10
CA TRP A 201 -1.46 -14.99 13.02
C TRP A 201 -2.00 -16.31 12.43
N PRO A 202 -1.73 -16.61 11.16
CA PRO A 202 -2.00 -17.92 10.60
C PRO A 202 -1.33 -19.03 11.42
N SER A 203 -2.09 -20.07 11.77
CA SER A 203 -1.57 -21.23 12.52
C SER A 203 -0.81 -22.25 11.66
N TYR A 204 -0.78 -22.02 10.34
CA TYR A 204 -0.10 -22.82 9.33
C TYR A 204 0.45 -21.89 8.24
N ASP A 205 0.92 -22.46 7.13
CA ASP A 205 1.46 -21.70 6.00
C ASP A 205 0.55 -20.51 5.62
N SER A 206 1.13 -19.30 5.59
CA SER A 206 0.36 -18.06 5.44
C SER A 206 -0.29 -17.94 4.07
N TRP A 207 0.33 -18.52 3.03
CA TRP A 207 -0.24 -18.53 1.70
C TRP A 207 -1.45 -19.46 1.63
N GLN A 208 -1.30 -20.70 2.10
CA GLN A 208 -2.42 -21.64 2.21
C GLN A 208 -3.57 -21.05 3.04
N TRP A 209 -3.25 -20.37 4.14
CA TRP A 209 -4.24 -19.73 5.00
C TRP A 209 -5.03 -18.64 4.26
N LEU A 210 -4.34 -17.74 3.55
CA LEU A 210 -4.98 -16.69 2.77
C LEU A 210 -5.91 -17.30 1.71
N GLN A 211 -5.46 -18.36 1.04
CA GLN A 211 -6.28 -19.05 0.05
C GLN A 211 -7.55 -19.63 0.67
N ASP A 212 -7.46 -20.26 1.84
CA ASP A 212 -8.60 -20.89 2.49
C ASP A 212 -9.61 -19.86 3.04
N GLN A 213 -9.15 -18.66 3.41
CA GLN A 213 -10.05 -17.53 3.74
C GLN A 213 -10.83 -17.01 2.51
N LEU A 214 -10.21 -16.97 1.33
CA LEU A 214 -10.82 -16.36 0.13
C LEU A 214 -11.60 -17.32 -0.77
N LYS A 215 -11.18 -18.59 -0.87
CA LYS A 215 -11.83 -19.63 -1.70
C LYS A 215 -13.35 -19.79 -1.54
N PRO A 216 -13.99 -19.51 -0.37
CA PRO A 216 -15.44 -19.58 -0.25
C PRO A 216 -16.19 -18.61 -1.19
N ASN A 217 -15.65 -17.39 -1.39
CA ASN A 217 -16.32 -16.33 -2.15
C ASN A 217 -15.60 -15.94 -3.44
N PHE A 218 -14.34 -16.34 -3.58
CA PHE A 218 -13.48 -15.92 -4.67
C PHE A 218 -12.81 -17.12 -5.37
N GLN A 219 -12.38 -16.88 -6.60
CA GLN A 219 -11.51 -17.75 -7.37
C GLN A 219 -10.16 -17.07 -7.57
N LEU A 220 -9.07 -17.77 -7.25
CA LEU A 220 -7.72 -17.31 -7.59
C LEU A 220 -7.54 -17.40 -9.11
N VAL A 221 -7.28 -16.25 -9.76
CA VAL A 221 -7.05 -16.19 -11.21
C VAL A 221 -5.59 -15.94 -11.57
N HIS A 222 -4.80 -15.38 -10.66
CA HIS A 222 -3.39 -15.14 -10.87
C HIS A 222 -2.61 -15.05 -9.56
N GLN A 223 -1.34 -15.45 -9.59
CA GLN A 223 -0.38 -15.23 -8.51
C GLN A 223 1.03 -15.02 -9.08
N ALA A 224 1.82 -14.21 -8.39
CA ALA A 224 3.21 -13.92 -8.74
C ALA A 224 4.00 -13.53 -7.48
N ASP A 225 5.32 -13.51 -7.61
CA ASP A 225 6.21 -12.98 -6.58
C ASP A 225 6.80 -11.66 -7.08
N GLU A 226 6.52 -10.56 -6.38
CA GLU A 226 6.96 -9.23 -6.77
C GLU A 226 7.99 -8.69 -5.76
N PRO A 227 9.29 -8.66 -6.13
CA PRO A 227 10.32 -8.13 -5.25
C PRO A 227 10.25 -6.60 -5.20
N PHE A 228 10.60 -6.02 -4.05
CA PHE A 228 10.79 -4.58 -3.90
C PHE A 228 11.85 -4.29 -2.84
N MET A 229 12.35 -3.06 -2.84
CA MET A 229 13.40 -2.64 -1.92
C MET A 229 13.01 -1.36 -1.19
N ILE A 230 13.23 -1.36 0.13
CA ILE A 230 13.11 -0.16 0.95
C ILE A 230 14.52 0.29 1.33
N ARG A 231 14.87 1.54 1.00
CA ARG A 231 16.12 2.15 1.42
C ARG A 231 15.93 2.75 2.82
N GLN A 232 16.62 2.19 3.82
CA GLN A 232 16.51 2.65 5.22
C GLN A 232 17.64 3.60 5.61
N HIS A 233 18.78 3.52 4.93
CA HIS A 233 19.98 4.31 5.16
C HIS A 233 20.81 4.35 3.86
N GLN A 234 21.81 5.22 3.79
CA GLN A 234 22.78 5.25 2.69
C GLN A 234 23.47 3.91 2.40
N ARG A 235 23.47 2.99 3.37
CA ARG A 235 24.16 1.68 3.32
C ARG A 235 23.31 0.52 3.83
N LYS A 236 22.01 0.76 4.10
CA LYS A 236 21.09 -0.27 4.62
C LYS A 236 19.84 -0.30 3.76
N TYR A 237 19.58 -1.47 3.22
CA TYR A 237 18.47 -1.76 2.33
C TYR A 237 17.71 -2.95 2.89
N GLN A 238 16.39 -2.92 2.79
CA GLN A 238 15.54 -4.05 3.08
C GLN A 238 15.00 -4.59 1.76
N TRP A 239 15.37 -5.83 1.45
CA TRP A 239 14.76 -6.61 0.38
C TRP A 239 13.48 -7.24 0.90
N VAL A 240 12.38 -7.08 0.17
CA VAL A 240 11.13 -7.80 0.42
C VAL A 240 10.64 -8.45 -0.88
N VAL A 241 10.01 -9.63 -0.77
CA VAL A 241 9.27 -10.25 -1.87
C VAL A 241 7.81 -10.31 -1.45
N SER A 242 6.95 -9.61 -2.17
CA SER A 242 5.51 -9.63 -1.90
C SER A 242 4.86 -10.75 -2.71
N LYS A 243 4.07 -11.60 -2.05
CA LYS A 243 3.19 -12.52 -2.76
C LYS A 243 2.02 -11.73 -3.33
N ILE A 244 1.94 -11.66 -4.64
CA ILE A 244 0.77 -11.12 -5.33
C ILE A 244 -0.23 -12.23 -5.57
N SER A 245 -1.50 -11.93 -5.32
CA SER A 245 -2.61 -12.80 -5.67
C SER A 245 -3.80 -11.98 -6.14
N ILE A 246 -4.42 -12.41 -7.23
CA ILE A 246 -5.58 -11.76 -7.84
C ILE A 246 -6.75 -12.72 -7.80
N TRP A 247 -7.85 -12.22 -7.27
CA TRP A 247 -9.03 -13.00 -6.92
C TRP A 247 -10.24 -12.41 -7.62
N GLN A 248 -11.00 -13.24 -8.32
CA GLN A 248 -12.26 -12.82 -8.92
C GLN A 248 -13.42 -13.31 -8.06
N LYS A 249 -14.38 -12.42 -7.77
CA LYS A 249 -15.56 -12.77 -7.00
C LYS A 249 -16.50 -13.65 -7.82
N ARG A 250 -16.97 -14.75 -7.20
CA ARG A 250 -17.98 -15.64 -7.77
C ARG A 250 -19.37 -15.03 -7.77
#